data_AF-A0A540VWE6-F1
#
_entry.id   AF-A0A540VWE6-F1
#
_cell.length_a   1.000
_cell.length_b   1.000
_cell.length_c   1.000
_cell.angle_alpha   90.00
_cell.angle_beta   90.00
_cell.angle_gamma   90.00
#
_symmetry.space_group_name_H-M   'P 1'
#
loop_
_entity.id
_entity.type
_entity.pdbx_description
1 polymer ?
#
loop_
_entity_poly.entity_id
_entity_poly.type
_entity_poly.pdbx_seq_one_letter_code
_entity_poly.pdbx_strand_id
1 'polypeptide(L)'
;MGAEASALAVTLRGAEFHRIISDEGRLKMLTSLHEAGELDAEELAAALALEITETRRSLGELTASGLLAERRERFRIHYRLADGLPAWVTIALGAARH
;
A
#
# COMPACT_ATOMS: atom_id res chain seq x y z
N MET A 1 -8.87 8.96 -20.82
CA MET A 1 -9.49 9.60 -19.65
C MET A 1 -8.63 9.25 -18.45
N GLY A 2 -7.47 9.91 -18.41
CA GLY A 2 -6.38 9.58 -17.52
C GLY A 2 -5.98 10.85 -16.76
N ALA A 3 -5.45 10.64 -15.57
CA ALA A 3 -4.65 11.59 -14.84
C ALA A 3 -5.34 12.94 -14.52
N GLU A 4 -6.36 12.91 -13.66
CA GLU A 4 -6.45 13.93 -12.59
C GLU A 4 -5.55 13.51 -11.41
N ALA A 5 -4.31 13.14 -11.74
CA ALA A 5 -3.22 13.34 -10.82
C ALA A 5 -3.04 14.86 -10.72
N SER A 6 -3.42 15.44 -9.58
CA SER A 6 -2.99 16.75 -9.06
C SER A 6 -4.17 17.55 -8.53
N ALA A 7 -4.33 17.58 -7.19
CA ALA A 7 -4.51 18.85 -6.48
C ALA A 7 -4.63 18.69 -4.96
N LEU A 8 -4.84 17.49 -4.42
CA LEU A 8 -4.77 17.29 -2.97
C LEU A 8 -4.03 16.00 -2.72
N ALA A 9 -2.70 16.09 -2.78
CA ALA A 9 -1.85 15.20 -2.01
C ALA A 9 -2.42 15.23 -0.59
N VAL A 10 -3.21 14.22 -0.25
CA VAL A 10 -3.60 13.93 1.12
C VAL A 10 -2.30 14.03 1.88
N THR A 11 -2.21 15.06 2.71
CA THR A 11 -1.01 15.32 3.51
C THR A 11 -1.02 14.23 4.55
N LEU A 12 -0.57 13.02 4.18
CA LEU A 12 -0.44 11.89 5.07
C LEU A 12 0.43 12.38 6.21
N ARG A 13 -0.18 12.60 7.37
CA ARG A 13 0.55 13.14 8.50
C ARG A 13 1.47 12.04 8.99
N GLY A 14 2.69 12.39 9.40
CA GLY A 14 3.64 11.41 9.94
C GLY A 14 3.02 10.54 11.06
N ALA A 15 2.19 11.14 11.92
CA ALA A 15 1.48 10.41 12.98
C ALA A 15 0.50 9.35 12.46
N GLU A 16 -0.16 9.58 11.33
CA GLU A 16 -1.07 8.60 10.72
C GLU A 16 -0.29 7.47 10.09
N PHE A 17 0.77 7.79 9.36
CA PHE A 17 1.68 6.78 8.81
C PHE A 17 2.26 5.90 9.91
N HIS A 18 2.81 6.49 10.98
CA HIS A 18 3.38 5.72 12.08
C HIS A 18 2.36 4.81 12.77
N ARG A 19 1.10 5.22 12.87
CA ARG A 19 0.01 4.37 13.37
C ARG A 19 -0.32 3.22 12.43
N ILE A 20 -0.17 3.41 11.12
CA ILE A 20 -0.38 2.37 10.13
C ILE A 20 0.75 1.35 10.19
N ILE A 21 2.01 1.81 10.19
CA ILE A 21 3.18 0.93 10.18
C ILE A 21 3.54 0.34 11.54
N SER A 22 2.84 0.72 12.63
CA SER A 22 3.01 0.06 13.93
C SER A 22 2.41 -1.35 13.97
N ASP A 23 1.54 -1.68 13.02
CA ASP A 23 1.07 -3.05 12.79
C ASP A 23 2.06 -3.78 11.88
N GLU A 24 2.58 -4.92 12.35
CA GLU A 24 3.60 -5.68 11.64
C GLU A 24 3.09 -6.22 10.29
N GLY A 25 1.84 -6.65 10.23
CA GLY A 25 1.21 -7.14 9.01
C GLY A 25 1.15 -6.06 7.94
N ARG A 26 0.66 -4.86 8.31
CA ARG A 26 0.60 -3.70 7.41
C ARG A 26 1.98 -3.25 6.96
N LEU A 27 2.97 -3.22 7.86
CA LEU A 27 4.33 -2.88 7.49
C LEU A 27 4.86 -3.87 6.43
N LYS A 28 4.72 -5.18 6.66
CA LYS A 28 5.12 -6.23 5.70
C LYS A 28 4.41 -6.11 4.35
N MET A 29 3.11 -5.81 4.36
CA MET A 29 2.34 -5.58 3.13
C MET A 29 2.87 -4.37 2.36
N LEU A 30 3.10 -3.24 3.04
CA LEU A 30 3.59 -2.01 2.43
C LEU A 30 5.02 -2.14 1.91
N THR A 31 5.91 -2.83 2.62
CA THR A 31 7.29 -3.09 2.14
C THR A 31 7.30 -4.07 0.97
N SER A 32 6.45 -5.09 0.97
CA SER A 32 6.31 -6.02 -0.18
C SER A 32 5.82 -5.30 -1.43
N LEU A 33 4.82 -4.41 -1.28
CA LEU A 33 4.33 -3.57 -2.38
C LEU A 33 5.38 -2.56 -2.86
N HIS A 34 6.18 -2.02 -1.94
CA HIS A 34 7.28 -1.12 -2.28
C HIS A 34 8.34 -1.84 -3.14
N GLU A 35 8.66 -3.10 -2.81
CA GLU A 35 9.68 -3.90 -3.50
C GLU A 35 9.19 -4.43 -4.85
N ALA A 36 8.02 -5.07 -4.87
CA ALA A 36 7.45 -5.67 -6.07
C ALA A 36 6.90 -4.61 -7.05
N GLY A 37 6.66 -3.40 -6.57
CA GLY A 37 6.04 -2.30 -7.32
C GLY A 37 4.52 -2.45 -7.40
N GLU A 38 4.02 -3.65 -7.74
CA GLU A 38 2.59 -3.93 -7.83
C GLU A 38 2.29 -5.41 -7.54
N LEU A 39 1.28 -5.71 -6.71
CA LEU A 39 0.84 -7.07 -6.37
C LEU A 39 -0.68 -7.15 -6.25
N ASP A 40 -1.27 -8.29 -6.60
CA ASP A 40 -2.66 -8.61 -6.23
C ASP A 40 -2.78 -9.13 -4.78
N ALA A 41 -4.01 -9.23 -4.28
CA ALA A 41 -4.27 -9.65 -2.90
C ALA A 41 -3.89 -11.12 -2.62
N GLU A 42 -3.95 -12.00 -3.62
CA GLU A 42 -3.60 -13.41 -3.48
C GLU A 42 -2.08 -13.59 -3.46
N GLU A 43 -1.36 -12.85 -4.31
CA GLU A 43 0.10 -12.79 -4.30
C GLU A 43 0.64 -12.29 -2.95
N LEU A 44 0.05 -11.21 -2.41
CA LEU A 44 0.41 -10.68 -1.09
C LEU A 44 0.13 -11.66 0.05
N ALA A 45 -1.07 -12.26 0.05
CA ALA A 45 -1.46 -13.21 1.09
C ALA A 45 -0.52 -14.44 1.09
N ALA A 46 -0.17 -14.95 -0.09
CA ALA A 46 0.75 -16.07 -0.24
C ALA A 46 2.18 -15.70 0.20
N ALA A 47 2.70 -14.54 -0.22
CA ALA A 47 4.05 -14.08 0.11
C ALA A 47 4.25 -13.88 1.63
N LEU A 48 3.19 -13.44 2.33
CA LEU A 48 3.24 -13.11 3.75
C LEU A 48 2.66 -14.19 4.66
N ALA A 49 2.20 -15.31 4.11
CA ALA A 49 1.47 -16.36 4.82
C ALA A 49 0.29 -15.80 5.67
N LEU A 50 -0.47 -14.88 5.08
CA LEU A 50 -1.63 -14.23 5.70
C LEU A 50 -2.94 -14.78 5.16
N GLU A 51 -4.01 -14.65 5.94
CA GLU A 51 -5.36 -14.97 5.49
C GLU A 51 -5.82 -13.99 4.40
N ILE A 52 -6.36 -14.51 3.30
CA ILE A 52 -6.78 -13.71 2.14
C ILE A 52 -7.88 -12.69 2.49
N THR A 53 -8.80 -13.06 3.39
CA THR A 53 -9.90 -12.18 3.82
C THR A 53 -9.36 -10.99 4.63
N GLU A 54 -8.42 -11.24 5.54
CA GLU A 54 -7.77 -10.18 6.31
C GLU A 54 -6.89 -9.30 5.41
N THR A 55 -6.17 -9.91 4.47
CA THR A 55 -5.36 -9.22 3.47
C THR A 55 -6.20 -8.25 2.65
N ARG A 56 -7.34 -8.71 2.10
CA ARG A 56 -8.26 -7.86 1.32
C ARG A 56 -8.84 -6.71 2.15
N ARG A 57 -9.21 -6.98 3.41
CA ARG A 57 -9.70 -5.94 4.32
C ARG A 57 -8.62 -4.87 4.57
N SER A 58 -7.41 -5.29 4.90
CA SER A 58 -6.26 -4.39 5.11
C SER A 58 -5.95 -3.57 3.87
N LEU A 59 -5.98 -4.16 2.67
CA LEU A 59 -5.79 -3.44 1.41
C LEU A 59 -6.87 -2.38 1.17
N GLY A 60 -8.13 -2.68 1.50
CA GLY A 60 -9.22 -1.71 1.45
C GLY A 60 -9.00 -0.53 2.39
N GLU A 61 -8.59 -0.78 3.63
CA GLU A 61 -8.29 0.26 4.62
C GLU A 61 -7.08 1.12 4.20
N LEU A 62 -6.02 0.49 3.69
CA LEU A 62 -4.83 1.19 3.21
C LEU A 62 -5.12 2.03 1.96
N THR A 63 -5.97 1.54 1.06
CA THR A 63 -6.44 2.30 -0.11
C THR A 63 -7.27 3.51 0.33
N ALA A 64 -8.17 3.34 1.31
CA ALA A 64 -8.96 4.43 1.88
C ALA A 64 -8.09 5.49 2.59
N SER A 65 -6.92 5.11 3.11
CA SER A 65 -5.95 6.06 3.69
C SER A 65 -5.18 6.88 2.64
N GLY A 66 -5.32 6.55 1.35
CA GLY A 66 -4.57 7.18 0.26
C GLY A 66 -3.12 6.68 0.12
N LEU A 67 -2.73 5.63 0.85
CA LEU A 67 -1.40 5.02 0.75
C LEU A 67 -1.24 4.14 -0.48
N LEU A 68 -2.33 3.54 -0.94
CA LEU A 68 -2.32 2.61 -2.06
C LEU A 68 -3.16 3.16 -3.22
N ALA A 69 -2.71 2.86 -4.44
CA ALA A 69 -3.52 2.96 -5.63
C ALA A 69 -3.94 1.56 -6.08
N GLU A 70 -5.18 1.42 -6.54
CA GLU A 70 -5.70 0.19 -7.13
C GLU A 70 -5.77 0.27 -8.66
N ARG A 71 -5.42 -0.83 -9.32
CA ARG A 71 -5.54 -1.01 -10.77
C ARG A 71 -6.33 -2.28 -11.04
N ARG A 72 -7.45 -2.16 -11.76
CA ARG A 72 -8.26 -3.32 -12.16
C ARG A 72 -7.71 -3.93 -13.44
N GLU A 73 -7.36 -5.21 -13.39
CA GLU A 73 -6.94 -6.00 -14.55
C GLU A 73 -7.85 -7.22 -14.70
N ARG A 74 -8.74 -7.17 -15.69
CA ARG A 74 -9.74 -8.23 -15.97
C ARG A 74 -10.61 -8.53 -14.74
N PHE A 75 -10.26 -9.59 -14.00
CA PHE A 75 -10.97 -10.08 -12.81
C PHE A 75 -10.18 -9.87 -11.52
N ARG A 76 -9.00 -9.22 -11.59
CA ARG A 76 -8.10 -9.01 -10.45
C ARG A 76 -7.91 -7.53 -10.18
N ILE A 77 -7.65 -7.22 -8.91
CA ILE A 77 -7.26 -5.88 -8.47
C ILE A 77 -5.82 -5.98 -8.01
N HIS A 78 -4.98 -5.20 -8.66
CA HIS A 78 -3.59 -5.02 -8.31
C HIS A 78 -3.43 -3.75 -7.49
N TYR A 79 -2.56 -3.80 -6.50
CA TYR A 79 -2.28 -2.72 -5.58
C TYR A 79 -0.83 -2.29 -5.73
N ARG A 80 -0.59 -0.99 -5.61
CA ARG A 80 0.73 -0.39 -5.58
C ARG A 80 0.73 0.80 -4.62
N LEU A 81 1.90 1.26 -4.22
CA LEU A 81 1.99 2.54 -3.50
C LEU A 81 1.39 3.67 -4.36
N ALA A 82 0.65 4.56 -3.72
CA ALA A 82 0.02 5.68 -4.41
C ALA A 82 1.09 6.61 -5.04
N ASP A 83 0.75 7.19 -6.19
CA ASP A 83 1.61 8.21 -6.80
C ASP A 83 1.60 9.48 -5.96
N GLY A 84 2.74 10.18 -5.90
CA GLY A 84 2.84 11.45 -5.19
C GLY A 84 2.88 11.33 -3.67
N LEU A 85 3.11 10.11 -3.13
CA LEU A 85 3.44 9.96 -1.72
C LEU A 85 4.68 10.81 -1.36
N PRO A 86 4.72 11.40 -0.16
CA PRO A 86 5.90 12.10 0.30
C PRO A 86 7.14 11.19 0.24
N ALA A 87 8.27 11.71 -0.24
CA ALA A 87 9.50 10.93 -0.39
C ALA A 87 9.96 10.23 0.91
N TRP A 88 9.67 10.82 2.06
CA TRP A 88 10.00 10.22 3.36
C TRP A 88 9.25 8.89 3.61
N VAL A 89 8.06 8.70 3.03
CA VAL A 89 7.29 7.45 3.15
C VAL A 89 8.02 6.32 2.44
N THR A 90 8.40 6.54 1.18
CA THR A 90 9.12 5.52 0.38
C THR A 90 10.50 5.24 0.97
N ILE A 91 11.20 6.27 1.47
CA ILE A 91 12.49 6.09 2.17
C ILE A 91 12.30 5.26 3.44
N ALA A 92 11.27 5.55 4.25
CA ALA A 92 11.00 4.81 5.48
C ALA A 92 10.68 3.33 5.20
N LEU A 93 9.86 3.04 4.19
CA LEU A 93 9.55 1.66 3.79
C LEU A 93 10.80 0.94 3.26
N GLY A 94 11.63 1.59 2.44
CA GLY A 94 12.89 1.01 1.98
C GLY A 94 13.90 0.74 3.11
N ALA A 95 13.89 1.57 4.15
CA ALA A 95 14.73 1.41 5.34
C ALA A 95 14.22 0.34 6.31
N ALA A 96 12.90 0.09 6.34
CA ALA A 96 12.26 -0.92 7.19
C ALA A 96 12.34 -2.36 6.63
N ARG A 97 13.10 -2.57 5.55
CA ARG A 97 13.33 -3.89 4.95
C ARG A 97 14.05 -4.81 5.96
N HIS A 98 13.53 -6.03 6.11
CA HIS A 98 14.17 -7.14 6.81
C HIS A 98 14.70 -8.17 5.83
#